data_AF-A0A7R9YWS9-F1
#
_entry.id   AF-A0A7R9YWS9-F1
#
_cell.length_a   1.000
_cell.length_b   1.000
_cell.length_c   1.000
_cell.angle_alpha   90.00
_cell.angle_beta   90.00
_cell.angle_gamma   90.00
#
_symmetry.space_group_name_H-M   'P 1'
#
loop_
_entity.id
_entity.type
_entity.pdbx_description
1 polymer ?
#
loop_
_entity_poly.entity_id
_entity_poly.type
_entity_poly.pdbx_seq_one_letter_code
_entity_poly.pdbx_strand_id
1 'polypeptide(L)'
;SGALPSEMVEMEYWRAREAGGASGRAPEKVLYGTDLERSGFSTCCKDPLAASEWNLQTLSKQGCSLLRHLMQPIPGVSEPFMYIGMLFSTFAWHVEDHYLYSVNYHHLGAPKTWYCVPADDMARFEEVIQGITYDGVQCDS
;
A
#
# COMPACT_ATOMS: atom_id res chain seq x y z
N SER A 1 -22.15 -11.88 14.36
CA SER A 1 -21.20 -10.81 14.00
C SER A 1 -21.27 -10.64 12.50
N GLY A 2 -21.84 -9.55 12.01
CA GLY A 2 -22.21 -9.36 10.60
C GLY A 2 -21.21 -8.47 9.86
N ALA A 3 -20.03 -9.00 9.56
CA ALA A 3 -19.11 -8.33 8.64
C ALA A 3 -19.56 -8.60 7.20
N LEU A 4 -19.57 -7.56 6.36
CA LEU A 4 -19.80 -7.74 4.92
C LEU A 4 -18.69 -8.61 4.32
N PRO A 5 -19.00 -9.55 3.41
CA PRO A 5 -17.99 -10.32 2.69
C PRO A 5 -17.03 -9.40 1.92
N SER A 6 -15.74 -9.76 1.85
CA SER A 6 -14.71 -8.96 1.17
C SER A 6 -15.05 -8.67 -0.30
N GLU A 7 -15.63 -9.65 -1.00
CA GLU A 7 -16.08 -9.50 -2.39
C GLU A 7 -17.18 -8.43 -2.54
N MET A 8 -18.10 -8.34 -1.58
CA MET A 8 -19.13 -7.29 -1.58
C MET A 8 -18.53 -5.91 -1.31
N VAL A 9 -17.54 -5.83 -0.41
CA VAL A 9 -16.82 -4.58 -0.12
C VAL A 9 -16.04 -4.09 -1.34
N GLU A 10 -15.39 -5.01 -2.06
CA GLU A 10 -14.66 -4.72 -3.30
C GLU A 10 -15.60 -4.24 -4.41
N MET A 11 -16.72 -4.93 -4.63
CA MET A 11 -17.73 -4.54 -5.62
C MET A 11 -18.27 -3.13 -5.35
N GLU A 12 -18.62 -2.83 -4.09
CA GLU A 12 -19.15 -1.52 -3.73
C GLU A 12 -18.08 -0.42 -3.82
N TYR A 13 -16.81 -0.73 -3.52
CA TYR A 13 -15.70 0.20 -3.73
C TYR A 13 -15.60 0.65 -5.19
N TRP A 14 -15.61 -0.29 -6.14
CA TRP A 14 -15.51 0.04 -7.56
C TRP A 14 -16.76 0.78 -8.06
N ARG A 15 -17.96 0.34 -7.66
CA ARG A 15 -19.21 1.06 -7.96
C ARG A 15 -19.17 2.51 -7.49
N ALA A 16 -18.74 2.75 -6.25
CA ALA A 16 -18.68 4.10 -5.68
C ALA A 16 -17.68 5.00 -6.45
N ARG A 17 -16.56 4.44 -6.90
CA ARG A 17 -15.55 5.14 -7.71
C ARG A 17 -16.10 5.54 -9.09
N GLU A 18 -16.75 4.62 -9.79
CA GLU A 18 -17.35 4.86 -11.10
C GLU A 18 -18.48 5.90 -11.02
N ALA A 19 -19.38 5.76 -10.03
CA ALA A 19 -20.48 6.70 -9.82
C ALA A 19 -20.00 8.10 -9.44
N GLY A 20 -18.93 8.22 -8.65
CA GLY A 20 -18.29 9.49 -8.33
C GLY A 20 -17.74 10.18 -9.59
N GLY A 21 -17.08 9.43 -10.47
CA GLY A 21 -16.60 9.93 -11.76
C GLY A 21 -17.73 10.38 -12.69
N ALA A 22 -18.81 9.61 -12.79
CA ALA A 22 -19.94 9.91 -13.68
C ALA A 22 -20.84 11.05 -13.19
N SER A 23 -20.99 11.24 -11.88
CA SER A 23 -21.88 12.26 -11.30
C SER A 23 -21.21 13.63 -11.08
N GLY A 24 -19.89 13.74 -11.30
CA GLY A 24 -19.09 14.92 -10.96
C GLY A 24 -19.09 15.25 -9.45
N ARG A 25 -19.64 14.34 -8.62
CA ARG A 25 -19.77 14.53 -7.19
C ARG A 25 -18.47 14.08 -6.53
N ALA A 26 -17.89 14.95 -5.71
CA ALA A 26 -16.70 14.60 -4.95
C ALA A 26 -16.97 13.31 -4.15
N PRO A 27 -16.07 12.31 -4.22
CA PRO A 27 -16.24 11.08 -3.44
C PRO A 27 -16.37 11.42 -1.96
N GLU A 28 -17.09 10.56 -1.22
CA GLU A 28 -17.21 10.69 0.23
C GLU A 28 -15.81 10.82 0.85
N LYS A 29 -15.61 11.75 1.78
CA LYS A 29 -14.28 12.04 2.34
C LYS A 29 -13.81 10.85 3.17
N VAL A 30 -12.91 10.08 2.59
CA VAL A 30 -12.18 9.01 3.28
C VAL A 30 -10.93 9.58 3.92
N LEU A 31 -10.70 9.27 5.18
CA LEU A 31 -9.49 9.65 5.93
C LEU A 31 -8.55 8.45 6.03
N TYR A 32 -7.25 8.69 5.92
CA TYR A 32 -6.24 7.67 6.17
C TYR A 32 -5.01 8.29 6.81
N GLY A 33 -4.34 7.53 7.67
CA GLY A 33 -3.03 7.88 8.22
C GLY A 33 -1.94 7.13 7.48
N THR A 34 -0.94 7.86 7.00
CA THR A 34 0.21 7.33 6.25
C THR A 34 1.51 7.80 6.90
N ASP A 35 2.61 7.08 6.63
CA ASP A 35 3.98 7.49 6.94
C ASP A 35 4.22 7.85 8.41
N LEU A 36 3.58 7.11 9.31
CA LEU A 36 3.89 7.21 10.72
C LEU A 36 5.26 6.54 10.96
N GLU A 37 6.25 7.32 11.39
CA GLU A 37 7.59 6.88 11.84
C GLU A 37 7.51 6.12 13.17
N ARG A 38 6.61 5.14 13.26
CA ARG A 38 6.39 4.28 14.42
C ARG A 38 6.15 2.87 13.92
N SER A 39 6.64 1.90 14.68
CA SER A 39 6.41 0.49 14.42
C SER A 39 5.29 -0.06 15.31
N GLY A 40 4.47 -0.96 14.76
CA GLY A 40 3.52 -1.77 15.53
C GLY A 40 4.16 -3.02 16.15
N PHE A 41 5.43 -3.29 15.84
CA PHE A 41 6.17 -4.43 16.38
C PHE A 41 6.80 -4.08 17.73
N SER A 42 6.77 -5.07 18.63
CA SER A 42 7.39 -4.98 19.95
C SER A 42 8.91 -4.82 19.86
N THR A 43 9.45 -4.02 20.77
CA THR A 43 10.89 -3.90 21.04
C THR A 43 11.28 -4.42 22.42
N CYS A 44 10.30 -4.94 23.17
CA CYS A 44 10.50 -5.46 24.52
C CYS A 44 11.24 -6.80 24.45
N CYS A 45 12.37 -6.94 25.15
CA CYS A 45 13.16 -8.18 25.16
C CYS A 45 12.43 -9.38 25.79
N LYS A 46 11.32 -9.15 26.50
CA LYS A 46 10.47 -10.21 27.07
C LYS A 46 9.43 -10.73 26.07
N ASP A 47 9.21 -10.02 24.97
CA ASP A 47 8.33 -10.44 23.91
C ASP A 47 9.13 -11.31 22.91
N PRO A 48 8.79 -12.59 22.73
CA PRO A 48 9.50 -13.45 21.81
C PRO A 48 9.42 -12.97 20.36
N LEU A 49 8.38 -12.20 19.98
CA LEU A 49 8.25 -11.65 18.64
C LEU A 49 9.19 -10.47 18.38
N ALA A 50 9.70 -9.82 19.44
CA ALA A 50 10.64 -8.70 19.28
C ALA A 50 11.95 -9.14 18.60
N ALA A 51 12.41 -10.37 18.88
CA ALA A 51 13.62 -10.96 18.31
C ALA A 51 13.37 -11.75 17.00
N SER A 52 12.14 -11.77 16.49
CA SER A 52 11.81 -12.46 15.24
C SER A 52 12.51 -11.82 14.05
N GLU A 53 12.99 -12.64 13.11
CA GLU A 53 13.51 -12.16 11.82
C GLU A 53 12.42 -11.49 10.96
N TRP A 54 11.13 -11.77 11.26
CA TRP A 54 9.97 -11.12 10.64
C TRP A 54 9.56 -9.81 11.30
N ASN A 55 10.31 -9.33 12.30
CA ASN A 55 10.11 -7.98 12.83
C ASN A 55 10.63 -6.96 11.80
N LEU A 56 9.72 -6.21 11.19
CA LEU A 56 10.07 -5.28 10.10
C LEU A 56 11.03 -4.16 10.54
N GLN A 57 11.18 -3.90 11.84
CA GLN A 57 12.19 -2.94 12.36
C GLN A 57 13.63 -3.43 12.21
N THR A 58 13.83 -4.75 12.12
CA THR A 58 15.16 -5.38 12.04
C THR A 58 15.35 -6.14 10.73
N LEU A 59 14.29 -6.34 9.94
CA LEU A 59 14.33 -7.07 8.67
C LEU A 59 15.41 -6.54 7.71
N SER A 60 15.51 -5.22 7.56
CA SER A 60 16.51 -4.58 6.69
C SER A 60 17.96 -4.83 7.14
N LYS A 61 18.17 -5.19 8.41
CA LYS A 61 19.47 -5.44 9.04
C LYS A 61 19.86 -6.92 9.03
N GLN A 62 18.97 -7.80 8.56
CA GLN A 62 19.23 -9.24 8.49
C GLN A 62 20.40 -9.56 7.56
N GLY A 63 21.05 -10.70 7.81
CA GLY A 63 22.32 -11.04 7.15
C GLY A 63 22.23 -11.12 5.62
N CYS A 64 21.06 -11.46 5.10
CA CYS A 64 20.75 -11.59 3.67
C CYS A 64 20.30 -10.28 2.99
N SER A 65 20.07 -9.20 3.75
CA SER A 65 19.64 -7.92 3.21
C SER A 65 20.84 -7.09 2.74
N LEU A 66 20.80 -6.56 1.52
CA LEU A 66 21.80 -5.57 1.06
C LEU A 66 21.73 -4.26 1.86
N LEU A 67 20.54 -3.92 2.38
CA LEU A 67 20.29 -2.67 3.11
C LEU A 67 21.04 -2.60 4.46
N ARG A 68 21.53 -3.74 4.99
CA ARG A 68 22.31 -3.79 6.23
C ARG A 68 23.60 -2.97 6.18
N HIS A 69 24.08 -2.65 4.97
CA HIS A 69 25.32 -1.91 4.73
C HIS A 69 25.09 -0.41 4.51
N LEU A 70 23.84 0.06 4.59
CA LEU A 70 23.55 1.49 4.54
C LEU A 70 24.17 2.19 5.76
N MET A 71 24.86 3.31 5.49
CA MET A 71 25.52 4.10 6.53
C MET A 71 24.53 4.84 7.42
N GLN A 72 23.37 5.20 6.86
CA GLN A 72 22.30 5.90 7.56
C GLN A 72 20.97 5.21 7.25
N PRO A 73 20.06 5.09 8.24
CA PRO A 73 18.71 4.62 7.98
C PRO A 73 17.97 5.57 7.04
N ILE A 74 17.16 4.99 6.16
CA ILE A 74 16.26 5.70 5.26
C ILE A 74 14.83 5.33 5.67
N PRO A 75 14.02 6.27 6.19
CA PRO A 75 12.62 6.03 6.54
C PRO A 75 11.83 5.49 5.35
N GLY A 76 10.97 4.50 5.58
CA GLY A 76 10.18 3.84 4.54
C GLY A 76 10.94 2.75 3.77
N VAL A 77 12.28 2.76 3.80
CA VAL A 77 13.12 1.77 3.08
C VAL A 77 13.78 0.81 4.06
N SER A 78 14.63 1.32 4.97
CA SER A 78 15.30 0.49 5.98
C SER A 78 14.58 0.50 7.33
N GLU A 79 13.65 1.43 7.53
CA GLU A 79 12.80 1.54 8.71
C GLU A 79 11.33 1.54 8.28
N PRO A 80 10.46 0.76 8.94
CA PRO A 80 9.09 0.56 8.46
C PRO A 80 8.22 1.79 8.70
N PHE A 81 7.27 2.03 7.78
CA PHE A 81 6.13 2.91 8.00
C PHE A 81 4.92 2.16 8.56
N MET A 82 4.06 2.89 9.26
CA MET A 82 2.76 2.41 9.69
C MET A 82 1.63 3.15 8.97
N TYR A 83 0.68 2.35 8.46
CA TYR A 83 -0.51 2.82 7.77
C TYR A 83 -1.76 2.51 8.60
N ILE A 84 -2.60 3.52 8.81
CA ILE A 84 -3.91 3.38 9.45
C ILE A 84 -4.97 3.68 8.39
N GLY A 85 -5.61 2.61 7.91
CA GLY A 85 -6.66 2.69 6.90
C GLY A 85 -8.06 2.65 7.50
N MET A 86 -9.02 3.16 6.74
CA MET A 86 -10.46 2.96 6.97
C MET A 86 -11.12 2.37 5.72
N LEU A 87 -12.42 2.07 5.80
CA LEU A 87 -13.19 1.59 4.65
C LEU A 87 -13.01 2.53 3.44
N PHE A 88 -12.69 1.94 2.28
CA PHE A 88 -12.43 2.63 1.02
C PHE A 88 -11.18 3.53 0.96
N SER A 89 -10.33 3.53 2.00
CA SER A 89 -9.00 4.14 1.90
C SER A 89 -8.18 3.38 0.86
N THR A 90 -7.46 4.11 0.00
CA THR A 90 -6.76 3.55 -1.14
C THR A 90 -5.37 4.12 -1.29
N PHE A 91 -4.50 3.33 -1.90
CA PHE A 91 -3.21 3.79 -2.42
C PHE A 91 -3.29 3.77 -3.95
N ALA A 92 -2.76 4.80 -4.59
CA ALA A 92 -2.67 4.81 -6.04
C ALA A 92 -1.70 3.71 -6.51
N TRP A 93 -1.82 3.32 -7.78
CA TRP A 93 -0.83 2.45 -8.42
C TRP A 93 0.57 3.06 -8.30
N HIS A 94 1.51 2.27 -7.81
CA HIS A 94 2.91 2.67 -7.68
C HIS A 94 3.81 1.44 -7.70
N VAL A 95 5.09 1.70 -7.89
CA VAL A 95 6.19 0.77 -7.61
C VAL A 95 7.00 1.32 -6.46
N GLU A 96 7.78 0.47 -5.79
CA GLU A 96 8.69 0.91 -4.75
C GLU A 96 9.89 1.65 -5.34
N ASP A 97 10.46 2.57 -4.55
CA ASP A 97 11.68 3.27 -4.92
C ASP A 97 12.81 2.29 -5.27
N HIS A 98 13.49 2.56 -6.38
CA HIS A 98 14.55 1.70 -6.93
C HIS A 98 14.10 0.25 -7.23
N TYR A 99 12.80 0.00 -7.38
CA TYR A 99 12.24 -1.33 -7.61
C TYR A 99 12.63 -2.35 -6.52
N LEU A 100 12.79 -1.87 -5.29
CA LEU A 100 13.04 -2.74 -4.14
C LEU A 100 11.79 -3.56 -3.81
N TYR A 101 12.00 -4.61 -3.00
CA TYR A 101 10.89 -5.38 -2.47
C TYR A 101 10.15 -4.61 -1.38
N SER A 102 8.82 -4.64 -1.45
CA SER A 102 7.92 -4.21 -0.37
C SER A 102 7.56 -5.39 0.52
N VAL A 103 7.55 -5.19 1.84
CA VAL A 103 7.06 -6.20 2.80
C VAL A 103 6.06 -5.53 3.73
N ASN A 104 4.83 -6.04 3.74
CA ASN A 104 3.71 -5.48 4.50
C ASN A 104 3.22 -6.46 5.56
N TYR A 105 3.01 -5.97 6.79
CA TYR A 105 2.40 -6.76 7.87
C TYR A 105 1.11 -6.09 8.35
N HIS A 106 0.00 -6.85 8.34
CA HIS A 106 -1.30 -6.37 8.77
C HIS A 106 -1.53 -6.73 10.24
N HIS A 107 -1.23 -5.78 11.14
CA HIS A 107 -1.29 -6.02 12.59
C HIS A 107 -2.67 -6.41 13.11
N LEU A 108 -3.72 -5.68 12.69
CA LEU A 108 -5.09 -5.88 13.13
C LEU A 108 -6.07 -5.10 12.25
N GLY A 109 -7.35 -5.45 12.34
CA GLY A 109 -8.45 -4.74 11.69
C GLY A 109 -9.16 -5.58 10.64
N ALA A 110 -9.95 -4.90 9.80
CA ALA A 110 -10.61 -5.51 8.65
C ALA A 110 -9.60 -5.79 7.52
N PRO A 111 -9.87 -6.79 6.64
CA PRO A 111 -8.97 -7.14 5.55
C PRO A 111 -8.59 -5.97 4.65
N LYS A 112 -7.35 -6.01 4.12
CA LYS A 112 -6.84 -5.10 3.09
C LYS A 112 -6.78 -5.84 1.76
N THR A 113 -7.39 -5.27 0.72
CA THR A 113 -7.34 -5.81 -0.65
C THR A 113 -6.15 -5.23 -1.41
N TRP A 114 -5.48 -6.07 -2.20
CA TRP A 114 -4.32 -5.71 -3.03
C TRP A 114 -4.58 -6.09 -4.48
N TYR A 115 -4.13 -5.24 -5.40
CA TYR A 115 -4.04 -5.54 -6.83
C TYR A 115 -2.58 -5.45 -7.24
N CYS A 116 -2.09 -6.45 -7.96
CA CYS A 116 -0.69 -6.55 -8.34
C CYS A 116 -0.58 -6.80 -9.85
N VAL A 117 0.40 -6.16 -10.46
CA VAL A 117 0.82 -6.43 -11.84
C VAL A 117 2.21 -7.06 -11.80
N PRO A 118 2.45 -8.20 -12.47
CA PRO A 118 3.79 -8.78 -12.57
C PRO A 118 4.79 -7.80 -13.21
N ALA A 119 6.04 -7.83 -12.78
CA ALA A 119 7.08 -6.94 -13.31
C ALA A 119 7.25 -7.05 -14.84
N ASP A 120 7.10 -8.27 -15.39
CA ASP A 120 7.19 -8.53 -16.83
C ASP A 120 6.09 -7.81 -17.65
N ASP A 121 4.97 -7.46 -17.03
CA ASP A 121 3.85 -6.74 -17.66
C ASP A 121 3.87 -5.23 -17.37
N MET A 122 4.89 -4.70 -16.69
CA MET A 122 4.98 -3.27 -16.31
C MET A 122 4.83 -2.34 -17.50
N ALA A 123 5.60 -2.57 -18.59
CA ALA A 123 5.56 -1.72 -19.78
C ALA A 123 4.17 -1.72 -20.45
N ARG A 124 3.49 -2.88 -20.47
CA ARG A 124 2.15 -3.02 -21.04
C ARG A 124 1.11 -2.30 -20.18
N PHE A 125 1.25 -2.36 -18.86
CA PHE A 125 0.39 -1.64 -17.94
C PHE A 125 0.56 -0.12 -18.10
N GLU A 126 1.79 0.37 -18.18
CA GLU A 126 2.07 1.80 -18.41
C GLU A 126 1.50 2.29 -19.73
N GLU A 127 1.62 1.52 -20.82
CA GLU A 127 1.04 1.85 -22.12
C GLU A 127 -0.49 2.01 -22.05
N VAL A 128 -1.18 1.09 -21.35
CA VAL A 128 -2.64 1.16 -21.17
C VAL A 128 -3.03 2.40 -20.36
N ILE A 129 -2.34 2.69 -19.26
CA ILE A 129 -2.62 3.87 -18.44
C ILE A 129 -2.39 5.16 -19.23
N GLN A 130 -1.30 5.25 -19.99
CA GLN A 130 -1.02 6.40 -20.86
C GLN A 130 -2.14 6.63 -21.87
N GLY A 131 -2.58 5.57 -22.58
CA GLY A 131 -3.69 5.67 -23.53
C GLY A 131 -4.96 6.24 -22.88
N ILE A 132 -5.35 5.70 -21.73
CA ILE A 132 -6.55 6.14 -21.00
C ILE A 132 -6.43 7.59 -20.52
N THR A 133 -5.25 8.01 -20.02
CA THR A 133 -5.08 9.37 -19.49
C THR A 133 -4.95 10.43 -20.58
N TYR A 134 -4.31 10.11 -21.71
CA TYR A 134 -4.09 11.10 -22.78
C TYR A 134 -5.28 11.19 -23.74
N ASP A 135 -5.99 10.10 -24.02
CA ASP A 135 -7.21 10.16 -24.83
C ASP A 135 -8.34 10.93 -24.13
N GLY A 136 -8.32 11.03 -22.79
CA GLY A 136 -9.24 11.84 -22.00
C GLY A 136 -8.97 13.36 -22.03
N VAL A 137 -7.81 13.82 -22.53
CA VAL A 137 -7.45 15.24 -22.63
C VAL A 137 -7.82 15.85 -23.99
N GLN A 138 -8.20 15.02 -24.97
CA GLN A 138 -8.46 15.47 -26.34
C GLN A 138 -9.92 15.85 -26.63
N CYS A 139 -10.78 15.90 -25.62
CA CYS A 139 -12.16 16.39 -25.72
C CYS A 139 -12.32 17.72 -24.96
N ASP A 140 -11.63 18.77 -25.41
CA ASP A 140 -12.00 20.17 -25.20
C ASP A 140 -11.26 21.00 -26.26
N SER A 141 -11.79 21.00 -27.49
CA SER A 141 -11.39 21.89 -28.60
C SER A 141 -12.62 22.24 -29.44
#